data_AF-A0A7D8YJX4-F1
#
_entry.id   AF-A0A7D8YJX4-F1
#
_cell.length_a   1.000
_cell.length_b   1.000
_cell.length_c   1.000
_cell.angle_alpha   90.00
_cell.angle_beta   90.00
_cell.angle_gamma   90.00
#
_symmetry.space_group_name_H-M   'P 1'
#
loop_
_entity.id
_entity.type
_entity.pdbx_description
1 polymer ?
#
loop_
_entity_poly.entity_id
_entity_poly.type
_entity_poly.pdbx_seq_one_letter_code
_entity_poly.pdbx_strand_id
1 'polypeptide(L)'
;MTAPRDNTPDRTSPTPRAAAIAAPIGASAAVASHAAARDDWDDWVRSPEPGQVPRPAPLRPDETVRPPSSEQPRDTEATEPSSAPDTTPEVDPDAGRDTGDTLAGDLEAAGESLLSDPAWGEFAAGVGERLSSWASGGPFELHALLGVAILAGVGLWLFGARLAKPMFLVFGFVLGATLGFVLLPVFGPDVIEGVPSPYIGFAGGSVLGMIASAIVFRFTIALAAAGVFAVAGVLASSLYIDRYGLPDTPTRAVAAAVESAEGQRNADGRVRTGRASIDRGVLEMPLRIDLGLGRRAARDAEDQPNEQPNDHRTARPASRERHAEGAWADPETGETRETLAARTRSALDSGRSEAGTFWHSIPPKERFVLLGAGIAGGVLGLLVGLAMPKRSAMLVTALAGSAVWLLGLALAAGTAQLTIPSMLGEDPAARLILWVAVALVGVGGQVIVTKRAKPTPAV
;
A
#
# COMPACT_ATOMS: atom_id res chain seq x y z
N MET A 1 -26.03 -82.53 -18.26
CA MET A 1 -24.80 -83.18 -17.78
C MET A 1 -23.85 -83.30 -18.97
N THR A 2 -23.01 -82.29 -19.21
CA THR A 2 -21.81 -82.33 -20.07
C THR A 2 -21.04 -81.02 -19.87
N ALA A 3 -19.73 -81.14 -19.70
CA ALA A 3 -18.77 -80.24 -19.05
C ALA A 3 -18.38 -78.97 -19.85
N PRO A 4 -17.72 -77.98 -19.20
CA PRO A 4 -17.26 -76.75 -19.85
C PRO A 4 -15.87 -76.92 -20.49
N ARG A 5 -15.64 -76.22 -21.61
CA ARG A 5 -14.33 -76.08 -22.25
C ARG A 5 -13.69 -74.76 -21.84
N ASP A 6 -12.64 -74.85 -21.05
CA ASP A 6 -11.56 -73.86 -20.99
C ASP A 6 -10.69 -73.98 -22.24
N ASN A 7 -10.31 -72.86 -22.84
CA ASN A 7 -9.17 -72.79 -23.75
C ASN A 7 -8.53 -71.39 -23.70
N THR A 8 -7.48 -71.33 -22.89
CA THR A 8 -6.46 -70.29 -22.80
C THR A 8 -5.75 -70.09 -24.14
N PRO A 9 -5.51 -68.84 -24.61
CA PRO A 9 -4.62 -68.62 -25.75
C PRO A 9 -3.15 -68.56 -25.32
N ASP A 10 -2.40 -69.39 -26.02
CA ASP A 10 -0.96 -69.62 -26.01
C ASP A 10 -0.17 -68.34 -26.34
N ARG A 11 0.84 -68.01 -25.53
CA ARG A 11 1.83 -66.95 -25.79
C ARG A 11 3.11 -67.60 -26.29
N THR A 12 3.29 -67.64 -27.61
CA THR A 12 4.60 -67.74 -28.26
C THR A 12 4.55 -66.85 -29.50
N SER A 13 5.41 -65.84 -29.64
CA SER A 13 6.64 -65.96 -30.43
C SER A 13 7.37 -64.60 -30.51
N PRO A 14 8.66 -64.58 -30.88
CA PRO A 14 9.61 -63.53 -30.57
C PRO A 14 9.80 -62.50 -31.71
N THR A 15 10.33 -61.33 -31.38
CA THR A 15 10.82 -60.35 -32.37
C THR A 15 12.08 -59.62 -31.89
N PRO A 16 12.91 -59.09 -32.80
CA PRO A 16 14.35 -59.16 -32.72
C PRO A 16 15.05 -57.82 -32.46
N ARG A 17 16.35 -57.96 -32.18
CA ARG A 17 17.48 -57.02 -32.36
C ARG A 17 17.21 -55.63 -32.96
N ALA A 18 17.71 -54.66 -32.20
CA ALA A 18 18.62 -53.58 -32.62
C ALA A 18 18.12 -52.60 -33.70
N ALA A 19 17.63 -51.46 -33.24
CA ALA A 19 17.76 -50.19 -33.96
C ALA A 19 18.39 -49.16 -33.00
N ALA A 20 19.57 -48.69 -33.38
CA ALA A 20 20.26 -47.57 -32.76
C ALA A 20 19.39 -46.31 -32.87
N ILE A 21 19.12 -45.65 -31.75
CA ILE A 21 18.56 -44.30 -31.74
C ILE A 21 19.49 -43.42 -30.90
N ALA A 22 19.87 -42.33 -31.55
CA ALA A 22 20.80 -41.28 -31.17
C ALA A 22 20.64 -40.77 -29.73
N ALA A 23 21.79 -40.46 -29.13
CA ALA A 23 21.90 -39.66 -27.92
C ALA A 23 21.31 -38.25 -28.14
N PRO A 24 20.52 -37.70 -27.20
CA PRO A 24 20.20 -36.28 -27.22
C PRO A 24 21.42 -35.48 -26.75
N ILE A 25 22.03 -34.79 -27.71
CA ILE A 25 23.02 -33.73 -27.51
C ILE A 25 22.32 -32.55 -26.80
N GLY A 26 22.86 -32.16 -25.64
CA GLY A 26 23.00 -30.77 -25.22
C GLY A 26 21.74 -29.90 -25.07
N ALA A 27 20.94 -30.12 -24.03
CA ALA A 27 19.97 -29.10 -23.56
C ALA A 27 19.97 -28.88 -22.03
N SER A 28 20.83 -29.57 -21.28
CA SER A 28 20.83 -29.47 -19.80
C SER A 28 21.77 -28.39 -19.23
N ALA A 29 22.79 -27.97 -19.99
CA ALA A 29 23.76 -26.98 -19.50
C ALA A 29 23.28 -25.51 -19.60
N ALA A 30 22.45 -25.18 -20.59
CA ALA A 30 22.01 -23.79 -20.82
C ALA A 30 20.98 -23.32 -19.78
N VAL A 31 20.07 -24.20 -19.32
CA VAL A 31 19.06 -23.86 -18.31
C VAL A 31 19.67 -23.73 -16.90
N ALA A 32 20.71 -24.50 -16.60
CA ALA A 32 21.47 -24.36 -15.35
C ALA A 32 22.27 -23.04 -15.30
N SER A 33 22.83 -22.59 -16.43
CA SER A 33 23.59 -21.33 -16.50
C SER A 33 22.73 -20.08 -16.33
N HIS A 34 21.44 -20.12 -16.71
CA HIS A 34 20.53 -18.99 -16.58
C HIS A 34 19.86 -18.88 -15.20
N ALA A 35 19.82 -19.98 -14.43
CA ALA A 35 19.39 -19.96 -13.04
C ALA A 35 20.47 -19.38 -12.11
N ALA A 36 21.75 -19.61 -12.41
CA ALA A 36 22.87 -19.07 -11.62
C ALA A 36 23.04 -17.54 -11.74
N ALA A 37 22.72 -16.95 -12.90
CA ALA A 37 22.89 -15.51 -13.13
C ALA A 37 21.84 -14.61 -12.45
N ARG A 38 20.80 -15.18 -11.80
CA ARG A 38 19.71 -14.40 -11.17
C ARG A 38 19.82 -14.25 -9.65
N ASP A 39 20.72 -14.98 -9.01
CA ASP A 39 20.99 -14.88 -7.57
C ASP A 39 22.28 -14.11 -7.23
N ASP A 40 23.00 -13.61 -8.23
CA ASP A 40 24.28 -12.89 -8.09
C ASP A 40 24.16 -11.56 -7.30
N TRP A 41 22.95 -10.98 -7.22
CA TRP A 41 22.70 -9.78 -6.41
C TRP A 41 22.76 -10.04 -4.89
N ASP A 42 22.50 -11.28 -4.45
CA ASP A 42 22.57 -11.65 -3.02
C ASP A 42 24.03 -11.88 -2.56
N ASP A 43 25.00 -11.99 -3.48
CA ASP A 43 26.43 -12.11 -3.16
C ASP A 43 27.10 -10.75 -2.92
N TRP A 44 26.59 -9.65 -3.49
CA TRP A 44 27.17 -8.31 -3.31
C TRP A 44 26.97 -7.72 -1.89
N VAL A 45 26.05 -8.28 -1.09
CA VAL A 45 25.73 -7.84 0.29
C VAL A 45 26.31 -8.78 1.35
N ARG A 46 26.94 -9.90 0.97
CA ARG A 46 27.65 -10.71 1.95
C ARG A 46 28.95 -10.00 2.31
N SER A 47 29.04 -9.49 3.53
CA SER A 47 30.32 -9.16 4.14
C SER A 47 31.27 -10.35 3.94
N PRO A 48 32.54 -10.12 3.56
CA PRO A 48 33.51 -11.20 3.40
C PRO A 48 33.48 -12.09 4.64
N GLU A 49 33.46 -13.41 4.45
CA GLU A 49 33.41 -14.36 5.57
C GLU A 49 34.52 -14.01 6.57
N PRO A 50 34.21 -13.90 7.87
CA PRO A 50 35.23 -13.65 8.89
C PRO A 50 36.21 -14.82 8.90
N GLY A 51 37.38 -14.62 8.28
CA GLY A 51 38.39 -15.65 8.05
C GLY A 51 39.00 -15.66 6.64
N GLN A 52 38.37 -15.02 5.66
CA GLN A 52 39.04 -14.76 4.38
C GLN A 52 40.02 -13.59 4.54
N VAL A 53 41.26 -13.93 4.86
CA VAL A 53 42.39 -12.98 4.77
C VAL A 53 42.52 -12.59 3.29
N PRO A 54 42.30 -11.32 2.91
CA PRO A 54 42.52 -10.90 1.54
C PRO A 54 43.96 -11.21 1.17
N ARG A 55 44.15 -12.06 0.15
CA ARG A 55 45.48 -12.28 -0.43
C ARG A 55 46.03 -10.91 -0.82
N PRO A 56 47.20 -10.50 -0.33
CA PRO A 56 47.77 -9.21 -0.72
C PRO A 56 47.91 -9.18 -2.23
N ALA A 57 47.32 -8.17 -2.85
CA ALA A 57 47.49 -7.92 -4.27
C ALA A 57 49.00 -7.82 -4.58
N PRO A 58 49.49 -8.41 -5.69
CA PRO A 58 50.88 -8.30 -6.05
C PRO A 58 51.26 -6.82 -6.17
N LEU A 59 52.23 -6.40 -5.35
CA LEU A 59 52.78 -5.06 -5.32
C LEU A 59 53.21 -4.65 -6.75
N ARG A 60 52.62 -3.56 -7.26
CA ARG A 60 53.07 -2.93 -8.50
C ARG A 60 54.48 -2.34 -8.28
N PRO A 61 55.48 -2.61 -9.13
CA PRO A 61 56.86 -2.21 -8.87
C PRO A 61 57.23 -0.72 -9.02
N ASP A 62 56.33 0.20 -9.41
CA ASP A 62 56.76 1.51 -9.95
C ASP A 62 56.18 2.77 -9.24
N GLU A 63 55.84 2.71 -7.95
CA GLU A 63 55.42 3.92 -7.23
C GLU A 63 56.62 4.60 -6.55
N THR A 64 57.37 5.36 -7.35
CA THR A 64 58.46 6.23 -6.90
C THR A 64 57.93 7.30 -5.96
N VAL A 65 58.38 7.21 -4.70
CA VAL A 65 58.19 8.18 -3.62
C VAL A 65 58.66 9.57 -4.06
N ARG A 66 57.73 10.54 -4.10
CA ARG A 66 58.03 11.97 -4.24
C ARG A 66 58.14 12.60 -2.85
N PRO A 67 59.23 13.29 -2.50
CA PRO A 67 59.36 13.96 -1.21
C PRO A 67 58.48 15.23 -1.13
N PRO A 68 57.98 15.60 0.07
CA PRO A 68 57.19 16.82 0.25
C PRO A 68 58.06 18.07 0.12
N SER A 69 57.66 18.96 -0.79
CA SER A 69 58.23 20.28 -0.98
C SER A 69 57.83 21.22 0.16
N SER A 70 58.85 21.74 0.84
CA SER A 70 58.83 22.82 1.82
C SER A 70 58.90 24.19 1.13
N GLU A 71 57.83 24.97 1.18
CA GLU A 71 57.75 26.40 0.84
C GLU A 71 56.59 26.99 1.66
N GLN A 72 56.58 28.20 2.20
CA GLN A 72 57.53 29.24 2.62
C GLN A 72 56.60 30.32 3.24
N PRO A 73 56.94 30.96 4.37
CA PRO A 73 56.07 31.94 5.01
C PRO A 73 56.04 33.25 4.19
N ARG A 74 54.83 33.76 3.89
CA ARG A 74 54.66 35.09 3.30
C ARG A 74 54.12 36.05 4.35
N ASP A 75 55.02 36.92 4.79
CA ASP A 75 54.73 38.21 5.41
C ASP A 75 54.18 39.18 4.35
N THR A 76 53.01 39.76 4.62
CA THR A 76 52.42 41.00 4.07
C THR A 76 51.05 41.11 4.74
N GLU A 77 50.53 42.21 5.25
CA GLU A 77 50.99 43.59 5.41
C GLU A 77 49.95 44.23 6.34
N ALA A 78 50.40 45.06 7.28
CA ALA A 78 49.53 45.72 8.25
C ALA A 78 48.55 46.66 7.54
N THR A 79 47.24 46.46 7.75
CA THR A 79 46.21 47.48 7.50
C THR A 79 45.50 47.74 8.83
N GLU A 80 45.60 48.98 9.29
CA GLU A 80 44.97 49.50 10.50
C GLU A 80 43.43 49.49 10.42
N PRO A 81 42.75 49.48 11.59
CA PRO A 81 41.36 49.07 11.72
C PRO A 81 40.37 50.20 11.45
N SER A 82 39.42 49.95 10.54
CA SER A 82 38.19 50.74 10.43
C SER A 82 37.18 50.25 11.46
N SER A 83 36.74 51.17 12.31
CA SER A 83 35.77 50.98 13.39
C SER A 83 34.43 50.45 12.83
N ALA A 84 34.14 49.18 13.07
CA ALA A 84 32.82 48.58 12.88
C ALA A 84 32.21 48.29 14.26
N PRO A 85 30.90 48.46 14.45
CA PRO A 85 30.25 48.22 15.73
C PRO A 85 30.32 46.75 16.08
N ASP A 86 30.86 46.49 17.27
CA ASP A 86 30.98 45.19 17.90
C ASP A 86 29.58 44.66 18.23
N THR A 87 29.11 43.71 17.42
CA THR A 87 27.92 42.90 17.70
C THR A 87 28.31 41.43 17.68
N THR A 88 29.28 41.03 18.52
CA THR A 88 29.32 39.64 18.96
C THR A 88 28.15 39.41 19.92
N PRO A 89 27.19 38.53 19.58
CA PRO A 89 26.20 38.10 20.56
C PRO A 89 26.97 37.36 21.66
N GLU A 90 26.86 37.87 22.88
CA GLU A 90 27.30 37.20 24.10
C GLU A 90 26.55 35.87 24.18
N VAL A 91 27.25 34.78 23.83
CA VAL A 91 26.73 33.42 23.94
C VAL A 91 26.73 33.09 25.42
N ASP A 92 25.57 33.25 26.05
CA ASP A 92 25.30 32.83 27.42
C ASP A 92 25.49 31.31 27.54
N PRO A 93 26.54 30.82 28.23
CA PRO A 93 26.87 29.40 28.30
C PRO A 93 25.88 28.60 29.16
N ASP A 94 24.92 29.23 29.85
CA ASP A 94 23.90 28.55 30.67
C ASP A 94 22.52 28.44 30.00
N ALA A 95 22.29 29.07 28.85
CA ALA A 95 21.01 29.01 28.12
C ALA A 95 20.65 27.61 27.54
N GLY A 96 21.56 26.64 27.64
CA GLY A 96 21.36 25.26 27.16
C GLY A 96 20.85 24.26 28.20
N ARG A 97 20.69 24.65 29.48
CA ARG A 97 20.31 23.71 30.56
C ARG A 97 18.82 23.73 30.94
N ASP A 98 18.07 24.78 30.66
CA ASP A 98 16.66 24.91 31.11
C ASP A 98 15.60 24.53 30.06
N THR A 99 15.98 24.31 28.79
CA THR A 99 15.04 23.87 27.74
C THR A 99 14.55 22.43 27.91
N GLY A 100 15.22 21.61 28.72
CA GLY A 100 14.83 20.21 28.95
C GLY A 100 13.62 20.04 29.86
N ASP A 101 13.55 20.83 30.94
CA ASP A 101 12.48 20.72 31.95
C ASP A 101 11.21 21.50 31.57
N THR A 102 11.35 22.57 30.76
CA THR A 102 10.21 23.32 30.20
C THR A 102 9.48 22.55 29.10
N LEU A 103 10.20 21.79 28.27
CA LEU A 103 9.59 20.91 27.26
C LEU A 103 8.74 19.79 27.88
N ALA A 104 9.16 19.22 29.01
CA ALA A 104 8.40 18.20 29.72
C ALA A 104 7.11 18.77 30.34
N GLY A 105 7.17 19.96 30.94
CA GLY A 105 6.00 20.64 31.51
C GLY A 105 5.03 21.18 30.46
N ASP A 106 5.53 21.72 29.34
CA ASP A 106 4.71 22.19 28.23
C ASP A 106 4.05 21.04 27.46
N LEU A 107 4.67 19.85 27.42
CA LEU A 107 4.06 18.61 26.89
C LEU A 107 2.91 18.10 27.76
N GLU A 108 2.99 18.26 29.08
CA GLU A 108 1.94 17.87 30.03
C GLU A 108 0.76 18.86 29.96
N ALA A 109 1.04 20.17 29.92
CA ALA A 109 0.03 21.22 29.81
C ALA A 109 -0.67 21.26 28.43
N ALA A 110 0.05 20.98 27.35
CA ALA A 110 -0.54 20.84 26.01
C ALA A 110 -1.41 19.56 25.91
N GLY A 111 -1.01 18.49 26.61
CA GLY A 111 -1.77 17.25 26.74
C GLY A 111 -3.15 17.46 27.35
N GLU A 112 -3.26 18.28 28.40
CA GLU A 112 -4.56 18.61 29.02
C GLU A 112 -5.50 19.41 28.11
N SER A 113 -4.98 20.27 27.22
CA SER A 113 -5.82 21.03 26.29
C SER A 113 -6.32 20.18 25.10
N LEU A 114 -5.50 19.22 24.65
CA LEU A 114 -5.81 18.26 23.58
C LEU A 114 -6.82 17.18 23.99
N LEU A 115 -6.91 16.87 25.29
CA LEU A 115 -7.83 15.90 25.88
C LEU A 115 -9.32 16.27 25.81
N SER A 116 -9.65 17.46 25.30
CA SER A 116 -11.01 18.01 25.38
C SER A 116 -11.76 18.13 24.05
N ASP A 117 -11.19 17.69 22.91
CA ASP A 117 -11.87 17.77 21.60
C ASP A 117 -12.88 16.61 21.40
N PRO A 118 -14.20 16.88 21.40
CA PRO A 118 -15.25 15.86 21.39
C PRO A 118 -15.38 15.11 20.05
N ALA A 119 -14.86 15.65 18.94
CA ALA A 119 -15.16 15.15 17.60
C ALA A 119 -14.65 13.72 17.34
N TRP A 120 -13.49 13.35 17.89
CA TRP A 120 -12.92 12.00 17.71
C TRP A 120 -13.48 10.97 18.71
N GLY A 121 -13.88 11.44 19.90
CA GLY A 121 -14.62 10.62 20.86
C GLY A 121 -15.94 10.14 20.26
N GLU A 122 -16.64 10.99 19.51
CA GLU A 122 -17.90 10.65 18.84
C GLU A 122 -17.72 9.61 17.72
N PHE A 123 -16.66 9.67 16.91
CA PHE A 123 -16.39 8.66 15.89
C PHE A 123 -16.04 7.29 16.49
N ALA A 124 -15.13 7.25 17.46
CA ALA A 124 -14.72 6.01 18.11
C ALA A 124 -15.87 5.38 18.92
N ALA A 125 -16.67 6.21 19.61
CA ALA A 125 -17.89 5.78 20.27
C ALA A 125 -18.93 5.27 19.25
N GLY A 126 -19.12 5.95 18.13
CA GLY A 126 -20.05 5.53 17.08
C GLY A 126 -19.67 4.22 16.39
N VAL A 127 -18.38 3.98 16.14
CA VAL A 127 -17.86 2.70 15.64
C VAL A 127 -17.98 1.62 16.72
N GLY A 128 -17.61 1.94 17.96
CA GLY A 128 -17.72 1.03 19.11
C GLY A 128 -19.15 0.58 19.41
N GLU A 129 -20.12 1.50 19.33
CA GLU A 129 -21.55 1.23 19.57
C GLU A 129 -22.19 0.44 18.41
N ARG A 130 -21.79 0.72 17.16
CA ARG A 130 -22.17 -0.10 16.00
C ARG A 130 -21.59 -1.51 16.05
N LEU A 131 -20.38 -1.67 16.57
CA LEU A 131 -19.74 -2.98 16.68
C LEU A 131 -20.21 -3.77 17.92
N SER A 132 -20.50 -3.11 19.04
CA SER A 132 -21.03 -3.76 20.24
C SER A 132 -22.47 -4.21 20.04
N SER A 133 -23.29 -3.46 19.30
CA SER A 133 -24.60 -3.90 18.84
C SER A 133 -24.52 -5.10 17.88
N TRP A 134 -23.44 -5.20 17.07
CA TRP A 134 -23.17 -6.39 16.26
C TRP A 134 -22.67 -7.59 17.09
N ALA A 135 -21.92 -7.35 18.17
CA ALA A 135 -21.34 -8.39 19.01
C ALA A 135 -22.36 -9.06 19.95
N SER A 136 -23.30 -8.28 20.49
CA SER A 136 -24.26 -8.72 21.52
C SER A 136 -25.47 -9.51 20.98
N GLY A 137 -25.72 -9.47 19.65
CA GLY A 137 -26.77 -10.25 18.99
C GLY A 137 -26.33 -10.95 17.70
N GLY A 138 -25.04 -10.93 17.39
CA GLY A 138 -24.50 -11.44 16.12
C GLY A 138 -24.43 -12.97 16.09
N PRO A 139 -24.83 -13.63 14.98
CA PRO A 139 -24.66 -15.06 14.82
C PRO A 139 -23.18 -15.47 14.96
N PHE A 140 -22.93 -16.68 15.45
CA PHE A 140 -21.60 -17.32 15.61
C PHE A 140 -20.67 -17.13 14.40
N GLU A 141 -21.27 -16.99 13.20
CA GLU A 141 -20.63 -16.67 11.93
C GLU A 141 -19.73 -15.43 11.98
N LEU A 142 -20.10 -14.37 12.71
CA LEU A 142 -19.29 -13.15 12.79
C LEU A 142 -17.99 -13.36 13.57
N HIS A 143 -18.05 -14.12 14.66
CA HIS A 143 -16.87 -14.47 15.45
C HIS A 143 -15.93 -15.39 14.65
N ALA A 144 -16.52 -16.34 13.90
CA ALA A 144 -15.77 -17.20 13.00
C ALA A 144 -15.09 -16.40 11.88
N LEU A 145 -15.79 -15.45 11.24
CA LEU A 145 -15.21 -14.57 10.22
C LEU A 145 -14.10 -13.68 10.78
N LEU A 146 -14.28 -13.13 11.97
CA LEU A 146 -13.25 -12.33 12.64
C LEU A 146 -12.01 -13.18 12.96
N GLY A 147 -12.20 -14.39 13.48
CA GLY A 147 -11.13 -15.35 13.71
C GLY A 147 -10.39 -15.70 12.42
N VAL A 148 -11.11 -15.95 11.32
CA VAL A 148 -10.52 -16.20 10.00
C VAL A 148 -9.75 -14.98 9.49
N ALA A 149 -10.26 -13.76 9.68
CA ALA A 149 -9.57 -12.53 9.27
C ALA A 149 -8.27 -12.32 10.05
N ILE A 150 -8.28 -12.57 11.36
CA ILE A 150 -7.08 -12.52 12.21
C ILE A 150 -6.06 -13.58 11.75
N LEU A 151 -6.50 -14.82 11.54
CA LEU A 151 -5.63 -15.91 11.05
C LEU A 151 -5.06 -15.61 9.66
N ALA A 152 -5.87 -15.03 8.76
CA ALA A 152 -5.42 -14.59 7.45
C ALA A 152 -4.39 -13.45 7.56
N GLY A 153 -4.61 -12.49 8.46
CA GLY A 153 -3.66 -11.42 8.78
C GLY A 153 -2.33 -11.97 9.28
N VAL A 154 -2.36 -12.91 10.23
CA VAL A 154 -1.15 -13.59 10.76
C VAL A 154 -0.47 -14.43 9.69
N GLY A 155 -1.22 -15.17 8.88
CA GLY A 155 -0.70 -15.97 7.78
C GLY A 155 -0.01 -15.11 6.72
N LEU A 156 -0.62 -13.99 6.34
CA LEU A 156 -0.03 -12.99 5.45
C LEU A 156 1.22 -12.36 6.08
N TRP A 157 1.17 -12.06 7.37
CA TRP A 157 2.27 -11.47 8.14
C TRP A 157 3.49 -12.42 8.24
N LEU A 158 3.28 -13.74 8.38
CA LEU A 158 4.38 -14.72 8.49
C LEU A 158 4.85 -15.31 7.15
N PHE A 159 3.93 -15.52 6.20
CA PHE A 159 4.18 -16.31 4.99
C PHE A 159 3.89 -15.55 3.69
N GLY A 160 3.43 -14.30 3.75
CA GLY A 160 2.96 -13.55 2.58
C GLY A 160 3.98 -13.53 1.43
N ALA A 161 5.24 -13.21 1.72
CA ALA A 161 6.29 -13.17 0.69
C ALA A 161 6.59 -14.54 0.06
N ARG A 162 6.40 -15.64 0.80
CA ARG A 162 6.62 -17.01 0.29
C ARG A 162 5.46 -17.53 -0.53
N LEU A 163 4.23 -17.17 -0.16
CA LEU A 163 3.01 -17.64 -0.83
C LEU A 163 2.64 -16.81 -2.05
N ALA A 164 2.97 -15.52 -2.07
CA ALA A 164 2.54 -14.64 -3.16
C ALA A 164 3.07 -15.11 -4.53
N LYS A 165 4.37 -15.41 -4.65
CA LYS A 165 4.96 -15.87 -5.91
C LYS A 165 4.32 -17.17 -6.46
N PRO A 166 4.23 -18.29 -5.71
CA PRO A 166 3.61 -19.50 -6.21
C PRO A 166 2.11 -19.31 -6.49
N MET A 167 1.38 -18.51 -5.70
CA MET A 167 -0.03 -18.23 -5.97
C MET A 167 -0.23 -17.53 -7.31
N PHE A 168 0.56 -16.49 -7.63
CA PHE A 168 0.48 -15.83 -8.94
C PHE A 168 0.87 -16.78 -10.09
N LEU A 169 1.86 -17.65 -9.89
CA LEU A 169 2.24 -18.64 -10.90
C LEU A 169 1.13 -19.66 -11.15
N VAL A 170 0.52 -20.21 -10.10
CA VAL A 170 -0.61 -21.14 -10.22
C VAL A 170 -1.81 -20.46 -10.86
N PHE A 171 -2.13 -19.23 -10.47
CA PHE A 171 -3.22 -18.47 -11.07
C PHE A 171 -2.97 -18.20 -12.57
N GLY A 172 -1.75 -17.79 -12.93
CA GLY A 172 -1.36 -17.60 -14.32
C GLY A 172 -1.39 -18.89 -15.13
N PHE A 173 -0.93 -20.00 -14.55
CA PHE A 173 -1.01 -21.32 -15.16
C PHE A 173 -2.46 -21.70 -15.47
N VAL A 174 -3.36 -21.64 -14.47
CA VAL A 174 -4.77 -22.03 -14.63
C VAL A 174 -5.45 -21.12 -15.65
N LEU A 175 -5.33 -19.80 -15.50
CA LEU A 175 -5.97 -18.84 -16.38
C LEU A 175 -5.44 -18.95 -17.82
N GLY A 176 -4.13 -19.06 -17.98
CA GLY A 176 -3.49 -19.23 -19.28
C GLY A 176 -3.85 -20.56 -19.95
N ALA A 177 -3.92 -21.65 -19.18
CA ALA A 177 -4.32 -22.96 -19.67
C ALA A 177 -5.78 -22.96 -20.13
N THR A 178 -6.70 -22.36 -19.34
CA THR A 178 -8.10 -22.21 -19.72
C THR A 178 -8.26 -21.36 -20.98
N LEU A 179 -7.58 -20.20 -21.05
CA LEU A 179 -7.61 -19.33 -22.23
C LEU A 179 -7.04 -20.04 -23.45
N GLY A 180 -5.88 -20.69 -23.33
CA GLY A 180 -5.25 -21.41 -24.43
C GLY A 180 -6.08 -22.59 -24.92
N PHE A 181 -6.69 -23.35 -24.01
CA PHE A 181 -7.59 -24.46 -24.34
C PHE A 181 -8.82 -24.00 -25.12
N VAL A 182 -9.37 -22.83 -24.80
CA VAL A 182 -10.56 -22.27 -25.47
C VAL A 182 -10.21 -21.53 -26.76
N LEU A 183 -9.14 -20.75 -26.77
CA LEU A 183 -8.77 -19.90 -27.91
C LEU A 183 -8.16 -20.69 -29.07
N LEU A 184 -7.34 -21.71 -28.79
CA LEU A 184 -6.64 -22.41 -29.88
C LEU A 184 -7.59 -23.15 -30.83
N PRO A 185 -8.65 -23.85 -30.37
CA PRO A 185 -9.62 -24.48 -31.28
C PRO A 185 -10.45 -23.46 -32.07
N VAL A 186 -10.62 -22.23 -31.56
CA VAL A 186 -11.40 -21.18 -32.24
C VAL A 186 -10.59 -20.50 -33.34
N PHE A 187 -9.28 -20.32 -33.13
CA PHE A 187 -8.42 -19.55 -34.04
C PHE A 187 -7.38 -20.40 -34.79
N GLY A 188 -7.17 -21.65 -34.40
CA GLY A 188 -6.17 -22.56 -34.93
C GLY A 188 -6.76 -23.78 -35.63
N PRO A 189 -5.93 -24.57 -36.33
CA PRO A 189 -6.35 -25.82 -36.95
C PRO A 189 -6.74 -26.87 -35.88
N ASP A 190 -7.73 -27.71 -36.17
CA ASP A 190 -8.27 -28.71 -35.23
C ASP A 190 -7.23 -29.76 -34.78
N VAL A 191 -6.27 -30.08 -35.65
CA VAL A 191 -5.22 -31.07 -35.39
C VAL A 191 -3.88 -30.54 -35.92
N ILE A 192 -2.86 -30.52 -35.06
CA ILE A 192 -1.47 -30.19 -35.43
C ILE A 192 -0.65 -31.45 -35.16
N GLU A 193 -0.06 -32.03 -36.20
CA GLU A 193 0.82 -33.21 -36.09
C GLU A 193 0.17 -34.42 -35.40
N GLY A 194 -1.16 -34.58 -35.55
CA GLY A 194 -1.91 -35.69 -34.95
C GLY A 194 -2.30 -35.49 -33.49
N VAL A 195 -1.94 -34.37 -32.87
CA VAL A 195 -2.38 -34.00 -31.52
C VAL A 195 -3.59 -33.06 -31.61
N PRO A 196 -4.69 -33.31 -30.86
CA PRO A 196 -5.83 -32.40 -30.83
C PRO A 196 -5.42 -31.02 -30.34
N SER A 197 -5.85 -29.98 -31.06
CA SER A 197 -5.50 -28.58 -30.80
C SER A 197 -5.79 -28.11 -29.35
N PRO A 198 -6.85 -28.56 -28.63
CA PRO A 198 -7.08 -28.09 -27.27
C PRO A 198 -5.94 -28.41 -26.30
N TYR A 199 -5.23 -29.53 -26.48
CA TYR A 199 -4.12 -29.93 -25.62
C TYR A 199 -2.86 -29.09 -25.86
N ILE A 200 -2.59 -28.75 -27.12
CA ILE A 200 -1.50 -27.82 -27.48
C ILE A 200 -1.82 -26.42 -26.92
N GLY A 201 -3.07 -25.99 -27.05
CA GLY A 201 -3.56 -24.72 -26.52
C GLY A 201 -3.43 -24.65 -25.01
N PHE A 202 -3.83 -25.70 -24.30
CA PHE A 202 -3.65 -25.82 -22.86
C PHE A 202 -2.17 -25.71 -22.46
N ALA A 203 -1.29 -26.49 -23.10
CA ALA A 203 0.14 -26.49 -22.77
C ALA A 203 0.79 -25.14 -23.05
N GLY A 204 0.63 -24.59 -24.25
CA GLY A 204 1.19 -23.30 -24.64
C GLY A 204 0.61 -22.14 -23.83
N GLY A 205 -0.71 -22.14 -23.64
CA GLY A 205 -1.41 -21.15 -22.81
C GLY A 205 -0.96 -21.16 -21.36
N SER A 206 -0.72 -22.34 -20.78
CA SER A 206 -0.27 -22.47 -19.39
C SER A 206 1.13 -21.86 -19.17
N VAL A 207 2.07 -22.12 -20.08
CA VAL A 207 3.43 -21.57 -20.03
C VAL A 207 3.39 -20.05 -20.22
N LEU A 208 2.65 -19.57 -21.21
CA LEU A 208 2.50 -18.13 -21.47
C LEU A 208 1.83 -17.43 -20.28
N GLY A 209 0.80 -18.04 -19.69
CA GLY A 209 0.10 -17.54 -18.52
C GLY A 209 0.98 -17.45 -17.28
N MET A 210 1.85 -18.44 -17.03
CA MET A 210 2.85 -18.38 -15.95
C MET A 210 3.86 -17.25 -16.15
N ILE A 211 4.33 -17.03 -17.39
CA ILE A 211 5.25 -15.94 -17.71
C ILE A 211 4.57 -14.59 -17.49
N ALA A 212 3.35 -14.44 -18.02
CA ALA A 212 2.56 -13.23 -17.87
C ALA A 212 2.27 -12.93 -16.39
N SER A 213 1.89 -13.93 -15.59
CA SER A 213 1.62 -13.73 -14.17
C SER A 213 2.86 -13.40 -13.36
N ALA A 214 4.05 -13.92 -13.73
CA ALA A 214 5.30 -13.52 -13.11
C ALA A 214 5.65 -12.04 -13.37
N ILE A 215 5.28 -11.50 -14.54
CA ILE A 215 5.44 -10.07 -14.87
C ILE A 215 4.43 -9.24 -14.08
N VAL A 216 3.14 -9.62 -14.11
CA VAL A 216 2.08 -8.93 -13.36
C VAL A 216 2.38 -8.91 -11.87
N PHE A 217 2.88 -10.01 -11.30
CA PHE A 217 3.29 -10.09 -9.90
C PHE A 217 4.26 -8.97 -9.52
N ARG A 218 5.27 -8.67 -10.36
CA ARG A 218 6.23 -7.59 -10.08
C ARG A 218 5.55 -6.23 -10.03
N PHE A 219 4.66 -5.97 -10.98
CA PHE A 219 3.92 -4.72 -11.05
C PHE A 219 2.96 -4.56 -9.87
N THR A 220 2.26 -5.63 -9.50
CA THR A 220 1.35 -5.64 -8.34
C THR A 220 2.10 -5.38 -7.04
N ILE A 221 3.27 -6.00 -6.82
CA ILE A 221 4.10 -5.72 -5.64
C ILE A 221 4.60 -4.27 -5.62
N ALA A 222 4.97 -3.73 -6.79
CA ALA A 222 5.40 -2.34 -6.88
C ALA A 222 4.26 -1.35 -6.57
N LEU A 223 3.06 -1.60 -7.10
CA LEU A 223 1.86 -0.81 -6.78
C LEU A 223 1.45 -0.92 -5.32
N ALA A 224 1.51 -2.13 -4.75
CA ALA A 224 1.19 -2.33 -3.34
C ALA A 224 2.19 -1.59 -2.44
N ALA A 225 3.49 -1.63 -2.77
CA ALA A 225 4.51 -0.84 -2.09
C ALA A 225 4.24 0.66 -2.22
N ALA A 226 3.89 1.16 -3.42
CA ALA A 226 3.50 2.54 -3.63
C ALA A 226 2.31 2.94 -2.73
N GLY A 227 1.25 2.13 -2.69
CA GLY A 227 0.08 2.39 -1.84
C GLY A 227 0.44 2.47 -0.35
N VAL A 228 1.24 1.52 0.14
CA VAL A 228 1.66 1.49 1.54
C VAL A 228 2.53 2.70 1.91
N PHE A 229 3.52 3.05 1.07
CA PHE A 229 4.35 4.22 1.33
C PHE A 229 3.60 5.54 1.14
N ALA A 230 2.59 5.60 0.27
CA ALA A 230 1.73 6.77 0.16
C ALA A 230 0.95 7.01 1.45
N VAL A 231 0.33 5.96 2.01
CA VAL A 231 -0.37 6.04 3.30
C VAL A 231 0.60 6.41 4.42
N ALA A 232 1.79 5.79 4.46
CA ALA A 232 2.82 6.13 5.44
C ALA A 232 3.29 7.59 5.32
N GLY A 233 3.43 8.12 4.10
CA GLY A 233 3.78 9.52 3.84
C GLY A 233 2.71 10.49 4.34
N VAL A 234 1.43 10.20 4.09
CA VAL A 234 0.30 10.97 4.62
C VAL A 234 0.30 10.96 6.14
N LEU A 235 0.46 9.79 6.76
CA LEU A 235 0.50 9.65 8.21
C LEU A 235 1.68 10.39 8.84
N ALA A 236 2.89 10.25 8.28
CA ALA A 236 4.08 10.95 8.77
C ALA A 236 3.93 12.47 8.66
N SER A 237 3.35 12.95 7.55
CA SER A 237 3.06 14.38 7.38
C SER A 237 1.98 14.87 8.34
N SER A 238 0.96 14.06 8.62
CA SER A 238 -0.08 14.39 9.59
C SER A 238 0.53 14.56 10.98
N LEU A 239 1.37 13.63 11.41
CA LEU A 239 2.09 13.72 12.70
C LEU A 239 3.03 14.93 12.76
N TYR A 240 3.66 15.27 11.63
CA TYR A 240 4.51 16.46 11.56
C TYR A 240 3.70 17.76 11.72
N ILE A 241 2.58 17.88 11.00
CA ILE A 241 1.69 19.05 11.09
C ILE A 241 1.12 19.17 12.50
N ASP A 242 0.69 18.06 13.09
CA ASP A 242 0.13 18.00 14.44
C ASP A 242 1.14 18.47 15.51
N ARG A 243 2.41 18.01 15.42
CA ARG A 243 3.43 18.37 16.41
C ARG A 243 4.08 19.73 16.24
N TYR A 244 4.29 20.16 15.00
CA TYR A 244 5.10 21.36 14.72
C TYR A 244 4.27 22.53 14.17
N GLY A 245 3.00 22.29 13.85
CA GLY A 245 2.24 23.17 12.99
C GLY A 245 2.83 23.23 11.59
N LEU A 246 2.10 23.84 10.65
CA LEU A 246 2.75 24.35 9.45
C LEU A 246 3.45 25.65 9.83
N PRO A 247 4.73 25.83 9.46
CA PRO A 247 5.35 27.14 9.54
C PRO A 247 4.42 28.14 8.87
N ASP A 248 4.04 29.19 9.60
CA ASP A 248 3.25 30.28 9.04
C ASP A 248 3.96 30.75 7.77
N THR A 249 3.48 30.29 6.61
CA THR A 249 4.00 30.76 5.33
C THR A 249 4.04 32.28 5.42
N PRO A 250 5.11 32.94 4.97
CA PRO A 250 5.33 34.37 5.16
C PRO A 250 4.25 35.24 4.51
N THR A 251 3.14 34.69 4.00
CA THR A 251 1.93 35.42 3.62
C THR A 251 1.48 36.43 4.66
N ARG A 252 1.67 36.19 5.98
CA ARG A 252 1.45 37.24 6.99
C ARG A 252 2.55 38.30 7.01
N ALA A 253 3.82 37.93 6.85
CA ALA A 253 4.92 38.89 6.71
C ALA A 253 4.82 39.72 5.41
N VAL A 254 4.32 39.12 4.33
CA VAL A 254 4.06 39.76 3.04
C VAL A 254 2.79 40.60 3.11
N ALA A 255 1.72 40.13 3.75
CA ALA A 255 0.53 40.94 3.98
C ALA A 255 0.82 42.12 4.92
N ALA A 256 1.57 41.90 6.00
CA ALA A 256 2.03 42.96 6.89
C ALA A 256 3.00 43.90 6.18
N ALA A 257 3.87 43.42 5.30
CA ALA A 257 4.73 44.27 4.48
C ALA A 257 3.92 45.08 3.45
N VAL A 258 2.86 44.51 2.87
CA VAL A 258 1.95 45.20 1.94
C VAL A 258 1.12 46.24 2.70
N GLU A 259 0.56 45.90 3.86
CA GLU A 259 -0.20 46.81 4.71
C GLU A 259 0.68 47.93 5.27
N SER A 260 1.93 47.62 5.65
CA SER A 260 2.94 48.62 6.02
C SER A 260 3.29 49.52 4.83
N ALA A 261 3.45 48.96 3.62
CA ALA A 261 3.71 49.72 2.41
C ALA A 261 2.53 50.62 2.02
N GLU A 262 1.28 50.19 2.22
CA GLU A 262 0.06 50.97 1.99
C GLU A 262 -0.14 52.07 3.05
N GLY A 263 0.14 51.76 4.32
CA GLY A 263 0.16 52.74 5.41
C GLY A 263 1.18 53.84 5.17
N GLN A 264 2.39 53.49 4.72
CA GLN A 264 3.42 54.46 4.35
C GLN A 264 3.00 55.31 3.14
N ARG A 265 2.31 54.70 2.16
CA ARG A 265 1.78 55.39 0.97
C ARG A 265 0.72 56.45 1.32
N ASN A 266 -0.12 56.15 2.31
CA ASN A 266 -1.13 57.08 2.81
C ASN A 266 -0.53 58.17 3.70
N ALA A 267 0.51 57.87 4.48
CA ALA A 267 1.21 58.85 5.32
C ALA A 267 1.95 59.92 4.50
N ASP A 268 2.46 59.56 3.31
CA ASP A 268 3.18 60.50 2.43
C ASP A 268 2.27 61.52 1.71
N GLY A 269 0.94 61.45 1.87
CA GLY A 269 -0.01 62.49 1.42
C GLY A 269 -0.04 62.78 -0.08
N ARG A 270 0.79 62.11 -0.89
CA ARG A 270 0.86 62.27 -2.33
C ARG A 270 -0.06 61.24 -2.99
N VAL A 271 -1.32 61.64 -3.13
CA VAL A 271 -2.26 61.05 -4.10
C VAL A 271 -1.69 61.31 -5.50
N ARG A 272 -0.74 60.48 -5.93
CA ARG A 272 -0.42 60.32 -7.35
C ARG A 272 -1.62 59.65 -7.97
N THR A 273 -2.51 60.46 -8.54
CA THR A 273 -3.64 60.02 -9.36
C THR A 273 -3.15 59.01 -10.40
N GLY A 274 -3.49 57.74 -10.19
CA GLY A 274 -3.12 56.60 -11.04
C GLY A 274 -3.88 56.59 -12.36
N ARG A 275 -3.83 57.69 -13.12
CA ARG A 275 -4.36 57.77 -14.48
C ARG A 275 -3.29 57.52 -15.55
N ALA A 276 -2.03 57.32 -15.15
CA ALA A 276 -0.91 57.09 -16.06
C ALA A 276 -0.39 55.63 -16.09
N SER A 277 -0.96 54.69 -15.32
CA SER A 277 -0.47 53.30 -15.28
C SER A 277 -1.37 52.27 -15.98
N ILE A 278 -2.50 52.69 -16.57
CA ILE A 278 -3.40 51.78 -17.32
C ILE A 278 -2.85 51.46 -18.72
N ASP A 279 -1.83 52.17 -19.20
CA ASP A 279 -1.26 51.96 -20.54
C ASP A 279 -0.16 50.89 -20.62
N ARG A 280 0.06 50.12 -19.55
CA ARG A 280 1.08 49.07 -19.54
C ARG A 280 0.49 47.69 -19.23
N GLY A 281 -0.46 47.27 -20.07
CA GLY A 281 -0.62 45.89 -20.54
C GLY A 281 -0.46 44.73 -19.55
N VAL A 282 -0.92 44.86 -18.31
CA VAL A 282 -1.02 43.72 -17.39
C VAL A 282 -2.44 43.19 -17.50
N LEU A 283 -2.56 42.05 -18.17
CA LEU A 283 -3.76 41.22 -18.22
C LEU A 283 -4.16 40.81 -16.80
N GLU A 284 -4.99 41.63 -16.15
CA GLU A 284 -5.86 41.15 -15.10
C GLU A 284 -6.85 40.18 -15.76
N MET A 285 -6.59 38.88 -15.61
CA MET A 285 -7.52 37.83 -15.97
C MET A 285 -8.30 37.49 -14.69
N PRO A 286 -9.54 37.99 -14.50
CA PRO A 286 -10.37 37.58 -13.38
C PRO A 286 -10.89 36.18 -13.68
N LEU A 287 -10.12 35.15 -13.32
CA LEU A 287 -10.58 33.77 -13.36
C LEU A 287 -11.55 33.53 -12.19
N ARG A 288 -12.76 34.09 -12.28
CA ARG A 288 -13.90 33.63 -11.49
C ARG A 288 -14.35 32.30 -12.08
N ILE A 289 -13.78 31.21 -11.58
CA ILE A 289 -14.35 29.87 -11.78
C ILE A 289 -15.59 29.80 -10.88
N ASP A 290 -16.73 30.19 -11.45
CA ASP A 290 -18.05 29.98 -10.85
C ASP A 290 -18.46 28.53 -11.16
N LEU A 291 -18.03 27.59 -10.31
CA LEU A 291 -18.47 26.19 -10.36
C LEU A 291 -19.92 26.12 -9.90
N GLY A 292 -20.84 26.40 -10.81
CA GLY A 292 -22.29 26.26 -10.65
C GLY A 292 -22.76 24.82 -10.47
N LEU A 293 -22.29 24.15 -9.40
CA LEU A 293 -22.68 22.79 -9.01
C LEU A 293 -23.88 22.76 -8.05
N GLY A 294 -24.46 23.90 -7.66
CA GLY A 294 -25.52 23.97 -6.66
C GLY A 294 -26.97 24.05 -7.17
N ARG A 295 -27.22 24.20 -8.48
CA ARG A 295 -28.57 24.60 -8.98
C ARG A 295 -29.45 23.53 -9.59
N ARG A 296 -28.99 22.27 -9.68
CA ARG A 296 -29.83 21.15 -10.19
C ARG A 296 -30.58 20.38 -9.11
N ALA A 297 -30.08 20.31 -7.88
CA ALA A 297 -30.76 19.57 -6.80
C ALA A 297 -32.04 20.27 -6.28
N ALA A 298 -32.19 21.58 -6.50
CA ALA A 298 -33.37 22.33 -6.04
C ALA A 298 -34.55 22.32 -7.04
N ARG A 299 -34.41 21.74 -8.24
CA ARG A 299 -35.46 21.78 -9.27
C ARG A 299 -36.24 20.47 -9.44
N ASP A 300 -35.73 19.37 -8.88
CA ASP A 300 -36.36 18.05 -9.01
C ASP A 300 -37.24 17.69 -7.78
N ALA A 301 -37.37 18.60 -6.81
CA ALA A 301 -38.19 18.40 -5.60
C ALA A 301 -39.60 19.00 -5.69
N GLU A 302 -39.93 19.75 -6.75
CA GLU A 302 -41.18 20.51 -6.84
C GLU A 302 -42.23 19.89 -7.78
N ASP A 303 -41.94 18.77 -8.44
CA ASP A 303 -42.77 18.20 -9.52
C ASP A 303 -43.09 16.70 -9.33
N GLN A 304 -43.40 16.27 -8.11
CA GLN A 304 -44.08 14.98 -7.89
C GLN A 304 -45.61 15.19 -7.87
N PRO A 305 -46.32 14.88 -8.97
CA PRO A 305 -47.77 14.87 -8.97
C PRO A 305 -48.28 13.77 -8.02
N ASN A 306 -49.18 14.22 -7.14
CA ASN A 306 -49.95 13.44 -6.19
C ASN A 306 -50.89 12.46 -6.92
N GLU A 307 -50.36 11.36 -7.47
CA GLU A 307 -51.17 10.24 -7.96
C GLU A 307 -51.46 9.26 -6.82
N GLN A 308 -52.60 9.51 -6.16
CA GLN A 308 -53.37 8.47 -5.48
C GLN A 308 -54.27 7.78 -6.51
N PRO A 309 -54.08 6.49 -6.82
CA PRO A 309 -55.12 5.68 -7.43
C PRO A 309 -55.85 4.93 -6.31
N ASN A 310 -57.00 5.49 -5.93
CA ASN A 310 -58.06 4.72 -5.31
C ASN A 310 -58.58 3.69 -6.32
N ASP A 311 -58.90 2.50 -5.78
CA ASP A 311 -60.01 1.64 -6.21
C ASP A 311 -59.91 0.85 -7.53
N HIS A 312 -59.82 -0.49 -7.41
CA HIS A 312 -60.97 -1.40 -7.60
C HIS A 312 -60.55 -2.87 -7.78
N ARG A 313 -60.81 -3.65 -6.73
CA ARG A 313 -61.61 -4.89 -6.73
C ARG A 313 -61.95 -5.49 -8.11
N THR A 314 -61.17 -6.47 -8.58
CA THR A 314 -61.73 -7.63 -9.30
C THR A 314 -61.03 -8.91 -8.86
N ALA A 315 -61.83 -9.80 -8.27
CA ALA A 315 -61.44 -11.13 -7.87
C ALA A 315 -61.14 -11.98 -9.11
N ARG A 316 -59.95 -12.59 -9.16
CA ARG A 316 -59.61 -13.63 -10.14
C ARG A 316 -58.97 -14.82 -9.41
N PRO A 317 -59.66 -15.97 -9.29
CA PRO A 317 -59.11 -17.16 -8.69
C PRO A 317 -58.28 -17.92 -9.73
N ALA A 318 -56.95 -17.74 -9.70
CA ALA A 318 -56.01 -18.53 -10.49
C ALA A 318 -54.67 -18.75 -9.77
N SER A 319 -54.70 -18.86 -8.44
CA SER A 319 -53.50 -18.94 -7.58
C SER A 319 -53.05 -20.37 -7.24
N ARG A 320 -53.48 -21.41 -7.97
CA ARG A 320 -53.19 -22.81 -7.58
C ARG A 320 -52.10 -23.54 -8.36
N GLU A 321 -51.55 -22.98 -9.44
CA GLU A 321 -50.52 -23.67 -10.25
C GLU A 321 -49.10 -23.08 -10.17
N ARG A 322 -48.87 -21.94 -9.49
CA ARG A 322 -47.52 -21.38 -9.28
C ARG A 322 -46.83 -21.80 -7.98
N HIS A 323 -47.35 -22.81 -7.29
CA HIS A 323 -46.74 -23.33 -6.06
C HIS A 323 -45.84 -24.56 -6.24
N ALA A 324 -45.66 -25.06 -7.48
CA ALA A 324 -44.84 -26.25 -7.73
C ALA A 324 -43.42 -25.96 -8.27
N GLU A 325 -43.15 -24.76 -8.79
CA GLU A 325 -41.82 -24.40 -9.33
C GLU A 325 -40.91 -23.63 -8.35
N GLY A 326 -41.42 -23.25 -7.18
CA GLY A 326 -40.66 -22.50 -6.16
C GLY A 326 -39.92 -23.34 -5.12
N ALA A 327 -40.01 -24.67 -5.17
CA ALA A 327 -39.56 -25.54 -4.08
C ALA A 327 -38.06 -25.94 -4.13
N TRP A 328 -37.31 -25.50 -5.15
CA TRP A 328 -35.87 -25.79 -5.28
C TRP A 328 -34.97 -24.56 -5.14
N ALA A 329 -35.55 -23.37 -5.02
CA ALA A 329 -34.80 -22.17 -4.66
C ALA A 329 -35.01 -21.95 -3.16
N ASP A 330 -34.10 -22.50 -2.35
CA ASP A 330 -34.06 -22.28 -0.91
C ASP A 330 -33.98 -20.77 -0.62
N PRO A 331 -35.09 -20.12 -0.18
CA PRO A 331 -35.18 -18.68 -0.07
C PRO A 331 -34.20 -18.11 0.96
N GLU A 332 -33.69 -18.94 1.87
CA GLU A 332 -32.74 -18.49 2.92
C GLU A 332 -31.34 -18.19 2.37
N THR A 333 -30.95 -18.78 1.22
CA THR A 333 -29.59 -18.58 0.67
C THR A 333 -29.48 -17.37 -0.28
N GLY A 334 -30.60 -16.90 -0.83
CA GLY A 334 -30.65 -15.72 -1.70
C GLY A 334 -30.58 -14.40 -0.91
N GLU A 335 -31.35 -14.31 0.18
CA GLU A 335 -31.46 -13.10 1.00
C GLU A 335 -30.16 -12.80 1.79
N THR A 336 -29.43 -13.85 2.19
CA THR A 336 -28.16 -13.73 2.92
C THR A 336 -26.99 -13.24 2.06
N ARG A 337 -26.98 -13.51 0.75
CA ARG A 337 -25.90 -13.02 -0.14
C ARG A 337 -26.11 -11.57 -0.57
N GLU A 338 -27.35 -11.19 -0.84
CA GLU A 338 -27.69 -9.81 -1.20
C GLU A 338 -27.44 -8.86 -0.02
N THR A 339 -27.65 -9.33 1.21
CA THR A 339 -27.37 -8.56 2.43
C THR A 339 -25.87 -8.35 2.70
N LEU A 340 -24.98 -9.31 2.41
CA LEU A 340 -23.54 -9.09 2.64
C LEU A 340 -22.97 -8.03 1.69
N ALA A 341 -23.26 -8.14 0.39
CA ALA A 341 -22.80 -7.15 -0.60
C ALA A 341 -23.38 -5.75 -0.32
N ALA A 342 -24.65 -5.66 0.07
CA ALA A 342 -25.28 -4.41 0.47
C ALA A 342 -24.62 -3.82 1.73
N ARG A 343 -24.30 -4.64 2.74
CA ARG A 343 -23.58 -4.21 3.95
C ARG A 343 -22.17 -3.72 3.63
N THR A 344 -21.42 -4.43 2.79
CA THR A 344 -20.07 -4.00 2.39
C THR A 344 -20.12 -2.67 1.63
N ARG A 345 -21.08 -2.48 0.71
CA ARG A 345 -21.26 -1.20 0.01
C ARG A 345 -21.63 -0.07 0.97
N SER A 346 -22.60 -0.29 1.85
CA SER A 346 -23.00 0.71 2.87
C SER A 346 -21.83 1.11 3.79
N ALA A 347 -21.01 0.14 4.23
CA ALA A 347 -19.82 0.42 5.02
C ALA A 347 -18.76 1.22 4.24
N LEU A 348 -18.54 0.88 2.96
CA LEU A 348 -17.63 1.63 2.07
C LEU A 348 -18.13 3.05 1.80
N ASP A 349 -19.43 3.22 1.58
CA ASP A 349 -20.04 4.52 1.34
C ASP A 349 -20.01 5.41 2.59
N SER A 350 -20.24 4.83 3.77
CA SER A 350 -20.10 5.51 5.06
C SER A 350 -18.66 5.94 5.32
N GLY A 351 -17.68 5.06 5.09
CA GLY A 351 -16.27 5.41 5.26
C GLY A 351 -15.80 6.47 4.25
N ARG A 352 -16.32 6.43 3.03
CA ARG A 352 -16.01 7.42 1.99
C ARG A 352 -16.60 8.79 2.30
N SER A 353 -17.84 8.86 2.78
CA SER A 353 -18.48 10.14 3.12
C SER A 353 -17.79 10.80 4.30
N GLU A 354 -17.44 10.03 5.33
CA GLU A 354 -16.71 10.49 6.50
C GLU A 354 -15.30 10.96 6.16
N ALA A 355 -14.54 10.18 5.38
CA ALA A 355 -13.23 10.60 4.89
C ALA A 355 -13.33 11.87 4.03
N GLY A 356 -14.42 12.06 3.28
CA GLY A 356 -14.69 13.26 2.51
C GLY A 356 -14.93 14.48 3.41
N THR A 357 -15.79 14.34 4.42
CA THR A 357 -16.06 15.40 5.40
C THR A 357 -14.80 15.80 6.17
N PHE A 358 -14.03 14.80 6.63
CA PHE A 358 -12.74 15.03 7.30
C PHE A 358 -11.72 15.70 6.35
N TRP A 359 -11.60 15.24 5.12
CA TRP A 359 -10.72 15.89 4.14
C TRP A 359 -11.14 17.34 3.89
N HIS A 360 -12.44 17.64 3.89
CA HIS A 360 -12.96 18.98 3.71
C HIS A 360 -12.90 19.86 4.97
N SER A 361 -12.63 19.32 6.16
CA SER A 361 -12.36 20.13 7.37
C SER A 361 -10.90 20.60 7.47
N ILE A 362 -9.95 19.82 6.91
CA ILE A 362 -8.52 20.17 6.89
C ILE A 362 -8.30 21.47 6.11
N PRO A 363 -7.53 22.47 6.58
CA PRO A 363 -7.18 23.66 5.82
C PRO A 363 -6.57 23.35 4.44
N PRO A 364 -6.85 24.14 3.37
CA PRO A 364 -6.36 23.84 2.02
C PRO A 364 -4.84 23.66 1.92
N LYS A 365 -4.06 24.42 2.72
CA LYS A 365 -2.59 24.30 2.76
C LYS A 365 -2.15 22.92 3.26
N GLU A 366 -2.75 22.44 4.35
CA GLU A 366 -2.48 21.11 4.90
C GLU A 366 -2.85 20.00 3.91
N ARG A 367 -3.98 20.14 3.21
CA ARG A 367 -4.37 19.18 2.15
C ARG A 367 -3.28 19.03 1.09
N PHE A 368 -2.68 20.14 0.64
CA PHE A 368 -1.60 20.07 -0.36
C PHE A 368 -0.35 19.38 0.17
N VAL A 369 0.00 19.62 1.44
CA VAL A 369 1.16 18.96 2.07
C VAL A 369 0.91 17.47 2.24
N LEU A 370 -0.28 17.08 2.73
CA LEU A 370 -0.69 15.68 2.86
C LEU A 370 -0.71 14.98 1.49
N LEU A 371 -1.30 15.61 0.47
CA LEU A 371 -1.34 15.06 -0.89
C LEU A 371 0.07 14.92 -1.47
N GLY A 372 0.92 15.94 -1.30
CA GLY A 372 2.31 15.92 -1.75
C GLY A 372 3.12 14.82 -1.07
N ALA A 373 2.97 14.66 0.24
CA ALA A 373 3.62 13.60 1.02
C ALA A 373 3.14 12.22 0.58
N GLY A 374 1.83 12.06 0.31
CA GLY A 374 1.26 10.83 -0.23
C GLY A 374 1.82 10.48 -1.62
N ILE A 375 1.92 11.44 -2.53
CA ILE A 375 2.50 11.22 -3.87
C ILE A 375 3.99 10.89 -3.76
N ALA A 376 4.76 11.65 -2.98
CA ALA A 376 6.19 11.43 -2.79
C ALA A 376 6.47 10.05 -2.18
N GLY A 377 5.70 9.67 -1.15
CA GLY A 377 5.71 8.33 -0.57
C GLY A 377 5.35 7.26 -1.60
N GLY A 378 4.30 7.49 -2.39
CA GLY A 378 3.90 6.57 -3.47
C GLY A 378 4.99 6.33 -4.51
N VAL A 379 5.65 7.39 -4.98
CA VAL A 379 6.77 7.29 -5.92
C VAL A 379 7.94 6.53 -5.30
N LEU A 380 8.30 6.85 -4.05
CA LEU A 380 9.35 6.14 -3.33
C LEU A 380 9.03 4.64 -3.18
N GLY A 381 7.79 4.33 -2.79
CA GLY A 381 7.31 2.95 -2.67
C GLY A 381 7.33 2.20 -4.00
N LEU A 382 6.97 2.85 -5.10
CA LEU A 382 7.04 2.28 -6.45
C LEU A 382 8.49 1.97 -6.84
N LEU A 383 9.41 2.90 -6.61
CA LEU A 383 10.84 2.73 -6.89
C LEU A 383 11.44 1.58 -6.07
N VAL A 384 11.15 1.52 -4.77
CA VAL A 384 11.57 0.42 -3.88
C VAL A 384 10.96 -0.90 -4.34
N GLY A 385 9.68 -0.89 -4.70
CA GLY A 385 8.93 -2.02 -5.26
C GLY A 385 9.58 -2.63 -6.50
N LEU A 386 9.99 -1.77 -7.44
CA LEU A 386 10.65 -2.16 -8.69
C LEU A 386 12.11 -2.59 -8.48
N ALA A 387 12.85 -1.87 -7.64
CA ALA A 387 14.27 -2.14 -7.40
C ALA A 387 14.51 -3.43 -6.60
N MET A 388 13.67 -3.74 -5.61
CA MET A 388 13.89 -4.85 -4.67
C MET A 388 12.64 -5.71 -4.45
N PRO A 389 12.05 -6.33 -5.47
CA PRO A 389 10.72 -6.97 -5.38
C PRO A 389 10.63 -8.05 -4.29
N LYS A 390 11.70 -8.80 -4.02
CA LYS A 390 11.75 -9.79 -2.92
C LYS A 390 11.58 -9.12 -1.55
N ARG A 391 12.28 -7.99 -1.31
CA ARG A 391 12.25 -7.25 -0.04
C ARG A 391 10.97 -6.44 0.12
N SER A 392 10.50 -5.84 -0.97
CA SER A 392 9.27 -5.07 -1.01
C SER A 392 8.06 -5.95 -0.71
N ALA A 393 8.02 -7.19 -1.24
CA ALA A 393 6.98 -8.15 -0.88
C ALA A 393 6.97 -8.48 0.62
N MET A 394 8.15 -8.65 1.25
CA MET A 394 8.23 -8.88 2.70
C MET A 394 7.71 -7.68 3.49
N LEU A 395 8.15 -6.48 3.14
CA LEU A 395 7.76 -5.24 3.82
C LEU A 395 6.25 -4.94 3.66
N VAL A 396 5.71 -5.07 2.45
CA VAL A 396 4.29 -4.85 2.17
C VAL A 396 3.42 -5.88 2.89
N THR A 397 3.78 -7.16 2.88
CA THR A 397 3.00 -8.20 3.56
C THR A 397 3.08 -8.09 5.07
N ALA A 398 4.21 -7.64 5.63
CA ALA A 398 4.34 -7.34 7.04
C ALA A 398 3.53 -6.11 7.47
N LEU A 399 3.53 -5.03 6.67
CA LEU A 399 2.74 -3.82 6.95
C LEU A 399 1.23 -4.06 6.80
N ALA A 400 0.81 -4.73 5.72
CA ALA A 400 -0.59 -5.08 5.51
C ALA A 400 -1.07 -6.12 6.54
N GLY A 401 -0.26 -7.15 6.80
CA GLY A 401 -0.58 -8.19 7.79
C GLY A 401 -0.71 -7.62 9.21
N SER A 402 0.19 -6.71 9.60
CA SER A 402 0.11 -6.02 10.90
C SER A 402 -1.11 -5.10 10.99
N ALA A 403 -1.47 -4.39 9.92
CA ALA A 403 -2.69 -3.56 9.90
C ALA A 403 -3.96 -4.40 10.06
N VAL A 404 -4.09 -5.49 9.28
CA VAL A 404 -5.23 -6.41 9.35
C VAL A 404 -5.30 -7.09 10.72
N TRP A 405 -4.16 -7.51 11.26
CA TRP A 405 -4.09 -8.16 12.56
C TRP A 405 -4.46 -7.19 13.70
N LEU A 406 -3.90 -5.98 13.73
CA LEU A 406 -4.22 -4.96 14.74
C LEU A 406 -5.68 -4.52 14.64
N LEU A 407 -6.22 -4.38 13.42
CA LEU A 407 -7.64 -4.09 13.22
C LEU A 407 -8.50 -5.23 13.77
N GLY A 408 -8.21 -6.48 13.43
CA GLY A 408 -8.93 -7.64 13.94
C GLY A 408 -8.86 -7.74 15.47
N LEU A 409 -7.70 -7.45 16.06
CA LEU A 409 -7.52 -7.40 17.51
C LEU A 409 -8.33 -6.28 18.16
N ALA A 410 -8.33 -5.08 17.57
CA ALA A 410 -9.11 -3.94 18.06
C ALA A 410 -10.62 -4.24 18.01
N LEU A 411 -11.10 -4.84 16.92
CA LEU A 411 -12.49 -5.28 16.78
C LEU A 411 -12.83 -6.35 17.83
N ALA A 412 -11.98 -7.37 17.99
CA ALA A 412 -12.17 -8.43 18.97
C ALA A 412 -12.20 -7.89 20.42
N ALA A 413 -11.29 -6.98 20.76
CA ALA A 413 -11.23 -6.35 22.06
C ALA A 413 -12.48 -5.51 22.35
N GLY A 414 -12.99 -4.77 21.35
CA GLY A 414 -14.25 -4.04 21.44
C GLY A 414 -15.45 -4.95 21.70
N THR A 415 -15.50 -6.11 21.05
CA THR A 415 -16.59 -7.10 21.27
C THR A 415 -16.50 -7.78 22.65
N ALA A 416 -15.29 -8.01 23.15
CA ALA A 416 -15.05 -8.69 24.42
C ALA A 416 -15.13 -7.75 25.63
N GLN A 417 -15.42 -6.45 25.42
CA GLN A 417 -15.34 -5.40 26.45
C GLN A 417 -14.01 -5.44 27.22
N LEU A 418 -12.94 -5.87 26.54
CA LEU A 418 -11.62 -5.89 27.14
C LEU A 418 -11.17 -4.44 27.24
N THR A 419 -10.96 -3.97 28.46
CA THR A 419 -10.33 -2.68 28.73
C THR A 419 -8.90 -2.75 28.19
N ILE A 420 -8.70 -2.36 26.93
CA ILE A 420 -7.37 -2.15 26.38
C ILE A 420 -6.75 -1.04 27.23
N PRO A 421 -5.53 -1.21 27.76
CA PRO A 421 -4.87 -0.17 28.52
C PRO A 421 -4.93 1.15 27.75
N SER A 422 -5.38 2.22 28.40
CA SER A 422 -5.55 3.56 27.82
C SER A 422 -4.30 4.08 27.11
N MET A 423 -3.12 3.51 27.40
CA MET A 423 -1.87 3.79 26.70
C MET A 423 -1.85 3.44 25.20
N LEU A 424 -2.74 2.56 24.71
CA LEU A 424 -2.95 2.37 23.26
C LEU A 424 -4.12 3.22 22.72
N GLY A 425 -4.90 3.83 23.62
CA GLY A 425 -6.25 4.30 23.38
C GLY A 425 -6.38 5.71 22.81
N GLU A 426 -5.43 6.60 23.05
CA GLU A 426 -5.65 8.03 22.72
C GLU A 426 -4.58 8.63 21.80
N ASP A 427 -3.31 8.26 21.97
CA ASP A 427 -2.22 8.85 21.16
C ASP A 427 -2.12 8.22 19.74
N PRO A 428 -2.40 8.98 18.65
CA PRO A 428 -2.24 8.50 17.29
C PRO A 428 -0.78 8.16 16.95
N ALA A 429 0.20 8.84 17.57
CA ALA A 429 1.62 8.53 17.38
C ALA A 429 1.96 7.17 18.00
N ALA A 430 1.50 6.89 19.22
CA ALA A 430 1.67 5.59 19.87
C ALA A 430 1.09 4.44 19.02
N ARG A 431 -0.11 4.62 18.43
CA ARG A 431 -0.71 3.62 17.53
C ARG A 431 0.12 3.39 16.27
N LEU A 432 0.67 4.45 15.69
CA LEU A 432 1.53 4.35 14.51
C LEU A 432 2.86 3.67 14.83
N ILE A 433 3.48 4.03 15.96
CA ILE A 433 4.70 3.38 16.47
C ILE A 433 4.44 1.90 16.72
N LEU A 434 3.31 1.55 17.34
CA LEU A 434 2.90 0.16 17.56
C LEU A 434 2.74 -0.58 16.23
N TRP A 435 2.06 0.01 15.25
CA TRP A 435 1.89 -0.59 13.93
C TRP A 435 3.23 -0.85 13.25
N VAL A 436 4.13 0.13 13.24
CA VAL A 436 5.48 -0.01 12.68
C VAL A 436 6.28 -1.07 13.44
N ALA A 437 6.22 -1.10 14.77
CA ALA A 437 6.91 -2.10 15.58
C ALA A 437 6.43 -3.52 15.25
N VAL A 438 5.11 -3.73 15.16
CA VAL A 438 4.52 -5.03 14.80
C VAL A 438 4.89 -5.42 13.36
N ALA A 439 4.93 -4.47 12.43
CA ALA A 439 5.40 -4.71 11.07
C ALA A 439 6.88 -5.13 11.04
N LEU A 440 7.75 -4.46 11.80
CA LEU A 440 9.17 -4.81 11.90
C LEU A 440 9.39 -6.20 12.48
N VAL A 441 8.61 -6.60 13.49
CA VAL A 441 8.63 -7.98 14.02
C VAL A 441 8.25 -8.97 12.92
N GLY A 442 7.26 -8.65 12.08
CA GLY A 442 6.87 -9.47 10.93
C GLY A 442 7.97 -9.63 9.90
N VAL A 443 8.62 -8.53 9.52
CA VAL A 443 9.78 -8.56 8.63
C VAL A 443 10.90 -9.44 9.23
N GLY A 444 11.20 -9.27 10.52
CA GLY A 444 12.18 -10.10 11.23
C GLY A 444 11.84 -11.59 11.19
N GLY A 445 10.57 -11.93 11.47
CA GLY A 445 10.06 -13.30 11.38
C GLY A 445 10.23 -13.90 9.99
N GLN A 446 9.85 -13.16 8.95
CA GLN A 446 10.01 -13.59 7.55
C GLN A 446 11.49 -13.78 7.16
N VAL A 447 12.39 -12.90 7.61
CA VAL A 447 13.84 -13.04 7.37
C VAL A 447 14.42 -14.29 8.04
N ILE A 448 14.01 -14.60 9.27
CA ILE A 448 14.45 -15.82 9.97
C ILE A 448 13.96 -17.07 9.24
N VAL A 449 12.68 -17.08 8.87
CA VAL A 449 12.02 -18.18 8.18
C VAL A 449 12.67 -18.44 6.82
N THR A 450 13.00 -17.39 6.06
CA THR A 450 13.69 -17.50 4.75
C THR A 450 15.11 -18.04 4.86
N LYS A 451 15.88 -17.65 5.89
CA LYS A 451 17.26 -18.14 6.08
C LYS A 451 17.37 -19.63 6.41
N ARG A 452 16.38 -20.22 7.10
CA ARG A 452 16.40 -21.63 7.54
C ARG A 452 16.20 -22.66 6.41
N ALA A 453 15.93 -22.24 5.18
CA ALA A 453 15.60 -23.13 4.07
C ALA A 453 16.81 -23.64 3.27
N LYS A 454 18.07 -23.44 3.74
CA LYS A 454 19.23 -24.05 3.06
C LYS A 454 19.25 -25.56 3.36
N PRO A 455 19.00 -26.44 2.38
CA PRO A 455 19.09 -27.88 2.61
C PRO A 455 20.54 -28.22 2.96
N THR A 456 20.74 -28.91 4.08
CA THR A 456 22.02 -29.53 4.41
C THR A 456 22.38 -30.45 3.25
N PRO A 457 23.57 -30.30 2.63
CA PRO A 457 23.99 -31.21 1.56
C PRO A 457 23.94 -32.64 2.10
N ALA A 458 23.25 -33.53 1.39
CA ALA A 458 23.25 -34.94 1.71
C ALA A 458 24.70 -35.45 1.58
N VAL A 459 25.22 -36.00 2.68
CA VAL A 459 26.58 -36.55 2.79
C VAL A 459 26.62 -37.94 2.19
#